data_AF-A0A355TWV3-F1
#
_entry.id   AF-A0A355TWV3-F1
#
_cell.length_a   1.000
_cell.length_b   1.000
_cell.length_c   1.000
_cell.angle_alpha   90.00
_cell.angle_beta   90.00
_cell.angle_gamma   90.00
#
_symmetry.space_group_name_H-M   'P 1'
#
loop_
_entity.id
_entity.type
_entity.pdbx_description
1 polymer ?
#
loop_
_entity_poly.entity_id
_entity_poly.type
_entity_poly.pdbx_seq_one_letter_code
_entity_poly.pdbx_strand_id
1 'polypeptide(L)' 'MRIVIVGCGKVGTSIATELNSEGHNIVVVDIDREAVQNLSDSLDVMGVEGNGAT' A
#
# COMPACT_ATOMS: atom_id res chain seq x y z
N MET A 1 2.20 12.82 6.48
CA MET A 1 0.96 12.41 7.19
C MET A 1 0.94 10.88 7.35
N ARG A 2 -0.09 10.29 7.99
CA ARG A 2 -0.32 8.83 7.99
C ARG A 2 -1.50 8.52 7.09
N ILE A 3 -1.29 7.67 6.09
CA ILE A 3 -2.26 7.35 5.05
C ILE A 3 -2.42 5.84 4.97
N VAL A 4 -3.66 5.36 4.87
CA VAL A 4 -3.97 3.93 4.68
C VAL A 4 -4.60 3.75 3.31
N ILE A 5 -4.04 2.84 2.52
CA ILE A 5 -4.55 2.48 1.19
C ILE A 5 -5.05 1.06 1.24
N VAL A 6 -6.33 0.85 0.92
CA VAL A 6 -6.93 -0.48 0.81
C VAL A 6 -7.02 -0.85 -0.66
N GLY A 7 -6.25 -1.86 -1.06
CA GLY A 7 -6.06 -2.33 -2.43
C GLY A 7 -4.66 -1.99 -2.96
N CYS A 8 -3.85 -3.01 -3.21
CA CYS A 8 -2.53 -2.97 -3.87
C CYS A 8 -2.62 -3.23 -5.38
N GLY A 9 -3.80 -2.99 -5.98
CA GLY A 9 -3.99 -3.02 -7.43
C GLY A 9 -3.36 -1.81 -8.13
N LYS A 10 -3.58 -1.67 -9.45
CA LYS A 10 -2.95 -0.61 -10.27
C LYS A 10 -3.11 0.80 -9.68
N VAL A 11 -4.32 1.18 -9.28
CA VAL A 11 -4.62 2.52 -8.75
C VAL A 11 -3.98 2.73 -7.38
N GLY A 12 -4.13 1.77 -6.48
CA GLY A 12 -3.55 1.85 -5.13
C GLY A 12 -2.03 1.96 -5.16
N THR A 13 -1.37 1.20 -6.04
CA THR A 13 0.07 1.28 -6.26
C THR A 13 0.52 2.63 -6.81
N SER A 14 -0.20 3.21 -7.79
CA SER A 14 0.14 4.54 -8.32
C SER A 14 0.03 5.61 -7.23
N ILE A 15 -1.05 5.58 -6.44
CA ILE A 15 -1.26 6.53 -5.34
C ILE A 15 -0.20 6.34 -4.24
N ALA A 16 0.09 5.09 -3.87
CA ALA A 16 1.13 4.78 -2.88
C ALA A 16 2.50 5.29 -3.34
N THR A 17 2.83 5.15 -4.62
CA THR A 17 4.11 5.60 -5.18
C THR A 17 4.25 7.13 -5.09
N GLU A 18 3.22 7.86 -5.50
CA GLU A 18 3.25 9.32 -5.51
C GLU A 18 3.33 9.88 -4.08
N LEU A 19 2.48 9.38 -3.18
CA LEU A 19 2.49 9.80 -1.77
C LEU A 19 3.77 9.38 -1.04
N ASN A 20 4.38 8.25 -1.41
CA ASN A 20 5.66 7.83 -0.86
C ASN A 20 6.76 8.79 -1.28
N SER A 21 6.73 9.27 -2.53
CA SER A 21 7.69 10.26 -3.03
C SER A 21 7.59 11.62 -2.33
N GLU A 22 6.42 11.96 -1.79
CA GLU A 22 6.19 13.14 -0.95
C GLU A 22 6.63 12.95 0.51
N GLY A 23 7.09 11.75 0.89
CA GLY A 23 7.58 11.44 2.24
C GLY A 23 6.47 11.19 3.27
N HIS A 24 5.28 10.75 2.83
CA HIS A 24 4.22 10.35 3.75
C HIS A 24 4.44 8.94 4.30
N ASN A 25 3.97 8.68 5.52
CA ASN A 25 3.95 7.33 6.08
C ASN A 25 2.71 6.61 5.57
N ILE A 26 2.91 5.53 4.82
CA ILE A 26 1.83 4.81 4.14
C ILE A 26 1.73 3.39 4.69
N VAL A 27 0.50 2.96 4.92
CA VAL A 27 0.15 1.57 5.19
C VAL A 27 -0.73 1.08 4.06
N VAL A 28 -0.39 -0.07 3.47
CA VAL A 28 -1.17 -0.70 2.40
C VAL A 28 -1.82 -1.98 2.92
N VAL A 29 -3.08 -2.21 2.53
CA VAL A 29 -3.87 -3.37 2.93
C VAL A 29 -4.41 -4.05 1.68
N ASP A 30 -4.13 -5.33 1.47
CA ASP A 30 -4.78 -6.12 0.41
C ASP A 30 -5.00 -7.56 0.89
N ILE A 31 -5.99 -8.23 0.32
CA ILE A 31 -6.25 -9.66 0.55
C ILE A 31 -5.19 -10.54 -0.12
N ASP A 32 -4.54 -10.03 -1.16
CA ASP A 32 -3.48 -10.72 -1.88
C ASP A 32 -2.13 -10.42 -1.23
N ARG A 33 -1.59 -11.41 -0.53
CA ARG A 33 -0.28 -11.35 0.12
C ARG A 33 0.84 -10.99 -0.86
N GLU A 34 0.81 -11.51 -2.08
CA GLU A 34 1.86 -11.28 -3.07
C GLU A 34 1.83 -9.82 -3.53
N ALA A 35 0.65 -9.25 -3.74
CA ALA A 35 0.49 -7.84 -4.05
C ALA A 35 1.01 -6.92 -2.93
N VAL A 36 0.70 -7.25 -1.67
CA VAL A 36 1.21 -6.52 -0.50
C VAL A 36 2.74 -6.57 -0.45
N GLN A 37 3.32 -7.77 -0.56
CA GLN A 37 4.76 -7.96 -0.47
C GLN A 37 5.51 -7.24 -1.59
N ASN A 38 5.04 -7.38 -2.83
CA ASN A 38 5.63 -6.71 -3.99
C ASN A 38 5.64 -5.19 -3.82
N LEU A 39 4.56 -4.62 -3.27
CA LEU A 39 4.45 -3.18 -3.06
C LEU A 39 5.34 -2.70 -1.92
N SER A 40 5.38 -3.42 -0.78
CA SER A 40 6.25 -3.08 0.35
C SER A 40 7.74 -3.30 0.07
N ASP A 41 8.09 -4.19 -0.85
CA ASP A 41 9.49 -4.40 -1.27
C ASP A 41 9.93 -3.32 -2.26
N SER A 42 8.98 -2.76 -3.03
CA SER A 42 9.26 -1.73 -4.04
C SER A 42 9.21 -0.31 -3.48
N LEU A 43 8.44 -0.06 -2.42
CA LEU A 43 8.24 1.24 -1.79
C LEU A 43 8.49 1.14 -0.28
N ASP A 44 8.95 2.22 0.36
CA ASP A 44 9.14 2.29 1.81
C ASP A 44 7.80 2.46 2.56
N VAL A 45 6.96 1.42 2.48
CA VAL A 45 5.59 1.41 3.03
C VAL A 45 5.36 0.15 3.87
N MET A 46 4.44 0.26 4.83
CA MET A 46 4.06 -0.89 5.66
C MET A 46 2.96 -1.71 4.99
N GLY A 47 3.19 -2.99 4.75
CA GLY A 47 2.21 -3.91 4.18
C GLY A 47 1.43 -4.70 5.22
N VAL A 48 0.11 -4.84 5.02
CA VAL A 48 -0.78 -5.70 5.83
C VAL A 48 -1.64 -6.56 4.90
N GLU A 49 -1.57 -7.87 5.08
CA GLU A 49 -2.50 -8.81 4.42
C GLU A 49 -3.84 -8.81 5.17
N GLY A 50 -4.93 -8.48 4.50
CA GLY A 50 -6.26 -8.47 5.10
C GLY A 50 -7.36 -7.86 4.24
N ASN A 51 -8.61 -8.09 4.65
CA ASN A 51 -9.77 -7.43 4.06
C ASN A 51 -10.00 -6.08 4.75
N GLY A 52 -9.95 -4.99 3.98
CA GLY A 52 -10.19 -3.63 4.48
C GLY A 52 -11.62 -3.10 4.30
N ALA A 53 -12.56 -3.93 3.83
CA ALA A 53 -13.91 -3.50 3.49
C ALA A 53 -15.04 -4.32 4.13
N THR A 54 -14.80 -5.59 4.48
CA THR A 54 -15.85 -6.52 4.96
C THR A 54 -15.49 -7.14 6.30
#